data_AF-A0A9P6HBX1-F1
#
_entry.id   AF-A0A9P6HBX1-F1
#
_cell.length_a   1.000
_cell.length_b   1.000
_cell.length_c   1.000
_cell.angle_alpha   90.00
_cell.angle_beta   90.00
_cell.angle_gamma   90.00
#
_symmetry.space_group_name_H-M   'P 1'
#
loop_
_entity.id
_entity.type
_entity.pdbx_description
1 polymer ?
#
loop_
_entity_poly.entity_id
_entity_poly.type
_entity_poly.pdbx_seq_one_letter_code
_entity_poly.pdbx_strand_id
1 'polypeptide(L)'
;MPNLLGRLLLILVLVFAVAAQHDHGHSHHGEVKSEWDEEDYLKMNPPTPPSYWSEDTKMRMGPDEASPARYPWLMVLHVLFMCGAFFVALPAGIALRSVKSSFHVVSVVAFYGLVALGLSSSALYKKLTPDLYEGNVHGTQGYLVLFLAGALSAVDVIALGSRLIAFFRAIKSGEHKFNFSSLWSVAVLGKLSPTSGSRAEYSHLVADTDEDELEEADLKGVGSESRQPQGSNSPRKSVSFDEEHNAETINWSPTSDRTAVSGRFHARNDSILSDDTLHDIVSQPAHKKPWYKKVGSAAFATSERILVFAGFFQLLTGIVIYTGGCRGGHINICLAHLIKGGIFWCYGLVTFARFLGAFSELGWAWNRIPVAHRKNVPTAEFVESLVVFLYGITNTWMERFGAKPGDPYTTRQVQHISIAVMFWFAGLVGMGLESKTVRRWLAAGSLASQYQYNKNRSTRGQDSVAEPPTYIASFNPFPAICIGTTGIAMAAHFQPYAFQVQIHSLWGNLLAAFAVMRCLTYFFLWLGPPRSTLPSRPPTEALSGFFLACGGLVFMFSTSDLTVALMRQGRDDIMMVACLAVAITCFALTWVMAVVSFKGWLKSRTIPHVKFHSSA
;
A
#
# COMPACT_ATOMS: atom_id res chain seq x y z
N MET A 1 -0.19 -35.95 4.89
CA MET A 1 -0.52 -34.51 4.91
C MET A 1 -1.49 -34.04 6.02
N PRO A 2 -2.33 -34.86 6.73
CA PRO A 2 -3.28 -34.31 7.71
C PRO A 2 -2.65 -33.82 9.02
N ASN A 3 -1.40 -34.20 9.33
CA ASN A 3 -0.74 -33.83 10.58
C ASN A 3 -0.08 -32.44 10.57
N LEU A 4 0.07 -31.80 9.39
CA LEU A 4 0.70 -30.48 9.31
C LEU A 4 -0.29 -29.38 9.71
N LEU A 5 -1.55 -29.49 9.25
CA LEU A 5 -2.60 -28.53 9.58
C LEU A 5 -2.91 -28.53 11.07
N GLY A 6 -2.98 -29.72 11.69
CA GLY A 6 -3.19 -29.85 13.14
C GLY A 6 -2.05 -29.28 13.96
N ARG A 7 -0.79 -29.46 13.54
CA ARG A 7 0.39 -28.86 14.21
C ARG A 7 0.45 -27.35 14.02
N LEU A 8 0.05 -26.84 12.87
CA LEU A 8 0.03 -25.41 12.57
C LEU A 8 -1.10 -24.70 13.34
N LEU A 9 -2.25 -25.37 13.49
CA LEU A 9 -3.33 -24.93 14.39
C LEU A 9 -2.89 -24.98 15.85
N LEU A 10 -2.14 -26.01 16.26
CA LEU A 10 -1.59 -26.12 17.61
C LEU A 10 -0.56 -25.02 17.90
N ILE A 11 0.29 -24.65 16.92
CA ILE A 11 1.23 -23.53 17.03
C ILE A 11 0.48 -22.20 17.09
N LEU A 12 -0.57 -22.01 16.28
CA LEU A 12 -1.44 -20.83 16.37
C LEU A 12 -2.11 -20.73 17.74
N VAL A 13 -2.69 -21.83 18.23
CA VAL A 13 -3.30 -21.92 19.56
C VAL A 13 -2.25 -21.72 20.66
N LEU A 14 -1.02 -22.23 20.50
CA LEU A 14 0.09 -22.02 21.45
C LEU A 14 0.60 -20.57 21.42
N VAL A 15 0.64 -19.90 20.27
CA VAL A 15 1.00 -18.48 20.19
C VAL A 15 -0.08 -17.62 20.84
N PHE A 16 -1.36 -17.95 20.65
CA PHE A 16 -2.46 -17.30 21.35
C PHE A 16 -2.53 -17.65 22.85
N ALA A 17 -2.15 -18.87 23.26
CA ALA A 17 -2.15 -19.32 24.65
C ALA A 17 -0.93 -18.81 25.44
N VAL A 18 0.24 -18.71 24.82
CA VAL A 18 1.44 -18.08 25.42
C VAL A 18 1.23 -16.58 25.62
N ALA A 19 0.45 -15.93 24.74
CA ALA A 19 0.01 -14.55 24.97
C ALA A 19 -1.02 -14.41 26.12
N ALA A 20 -1.71 -15.50 26.49
CA ALA A 20 -2.74 -15.52 27.54
C ALA A 20 -2.22 -15.97 28.92
N GLN A 21 -1.01 -16.52 29.01
CA GLN A 21 -0.43 -17.02 30.26
C GLN A 21 0.97 -16.43 30.50
N HIS A 22 1.00 -15.19 31.01
CA HIS A 22 2.17 -14.70 31.72
C HIS A 22 1.71 -13.94 32.97
N ASP A 23 1.50 -14.70 34.04
CA ASP A 23 1.47 -14.19 35.40
C ASP A 23 2.93 -14.08 35.88
N HIS A 24 3.45 -12.85 35.95
CA HIS A 24 4.79 -12.57 36.43
C HIS A 24 4.74 -11.48 37.51
N GLY A 25 4.66 -11.97 38.75
CA GLY A 25 4.92 -11.17 39.95
C GLY A 25 6.39 -10.81 40.07
N HIS A 26 6.79 -9.69 39.48
CA HIS A 26 8.01 -8.96 39.84
C HIS A 26 7.77 -7.45 39.69
N SER A 27 7.26 -6.81 40.75
CA SER A 27 6.93 -5.37 40.72
C SER A 27 8.14 -4.51 41.10
N HIS A 28 8.84 -3.99 40.08
CA HIS A 28 9.62 -2.75 40.18
C HIS A 28 8.80 -1.52 39.75
N HIS A 29 7.51 -1.73 39.46
CA HIS A 29 6.53 -0.73 39.06
C HIS A 29 5.41 -0.68 40.12
N GLY A 30 4.77 0.48 40.29
CA GLY A 30 3.64 0.62 41.21
C GLY A 30 2.50 -0.35 40.88
N GLU A 31 1.66 -0.65 41.86
CA GLU A 31 0.51 -1.55 41.70
C GLU A 31 -0.46 -1.05 40.61
N VAL A 32 -0.95 -1.96 39.78
CA VAL A 32 -1.93 -1.65 38.72
C VAL A 32 -3.28 -1.36 39.38
N LYS A 33 -3.86 -0.19 39.11
CA LYS A 33 -5.14 0.20 39.70
C LYS A 33 -6.29 -0.46 38.97
N SER A 34 -7.16 -1.12 39.73
CA SER A 34 -8.38 -1.76 39.21
C SER A 34 -9.54 -0.77 39.04
N GLU A 35 -9.59 0.27 39.86
CA GLU A 35 -10.71 1.23 39.89
C GLU A 35 -10.23 2.65 39.51
N TRP A 36 -11.17 3.42 38.95
CA TRP A 36 -10.96 4.83 38.64
C TRP A 36 -11.09 5.69 39.89
N ASP A 37 -10.03 6.42 40.22
CA ASP A 37 -10.02 7.45 41.26
C ASP A 37 -9.69 8.81 40.64
N GLU A 38 -10.70 9.69 40.58
CA GLU A 38 -10.57 11.03 40.01
C GLU A 38 -9.63 11.91 40.85
N GLU A 39 -9.64 11.80 42.18
CA GLU A 39 -8.80 12.62 43.04
C GLU A 39 -7.32 12.26 42.85
N ASP A 40 -7.04 10.97 42.74
CA ASP A 40 -5.67 10.51 42.53
C ASP A 40 -5.13 10.84 41.14
N TYR A 41 -5.99 10.80 40.12
CA TYR A 41 -5.63 11.29 38.78
C TYR A 41 -5.31 12.79 38.78
N LEU A 42 -6.10 13.60 39.48
CA LEU A 42 -5.93 15.06 39.56
C LEU A 42 -4.71 15.50 40.39
N LYS A 43 -4.19 14.65 41.28
CA LYS A 43 -2.91 14.91 41.97
C LYS A 43 -1.73 14.94 41.00
N MET A 44 -1.79 14.15 39.92
CA MET A 44 -0.70 13.99 38.96
C MET A 44 -0.93 14.76 37.65
N ASN A 45 -2.18 15.13 37.35
CA ASN A 45 -2.56 15.73 36.07
C ASN A 45 -3.50 16.93 36.29
N PRO A 46 -3.39 18.00 35.47
CA PRO A 46 -4.32 19.10 35.54
C PRO A 46 -5.76 18.66 35.18
N PRO A 47 -6.79 19.36 35.68
CA PRO A 47 -8.17 19.06 35.34
C PRO A 47 -8.38 19.19 33.83
N THR A 48 -9.20 18.29 33.29
CA THR A 48 -9.45 18.28 31.84
C THR A 48 -10.24 19.52 31.41
N PRO A 49 -9.68 20.36 30.51
CA PRO A 49 -10.33 21.57 30.03
C PRO A 49 -11.56 21.25 29.18
N PRO A 50 -12.48 22.22 28.96
CA PRO A 50 -13.61 22.03 28.08
C PRO A 50 -13.17 21.77 26.63
N SER A 51 -13.97 20.97 25.93
CA SER A 51 -13.80 20.63 24.52
C SER A 51 -15.06 20.92 23.71
N TYR A 52 -14.93 21.04 22.39
CA TYR A 52 -16.06 21.23 21.49
C TYR A 52 -17.11 20.13 21.66
N TRP A 53 -16.67 18.88 21.84
CA TRP A 53 -17.56 17.76 22.15
C TRP A 53 -18.35 17.97 23.44
N SER A 54 -17.69 18.37 24.53
CA SER A 54 -18.36 18.58 25.82
C SER A 54 -19.39 19.72 25.77
N GLU A 55 -19.11 20.77 24.98
CA GLU A 55 -20.03 21.89 24.74
C GLU A 55 -21.24 21.43 23.93
N ASP A 56 -21.01 20.71 22.82
CA ASP A 56 -22.07 20.22 21.95
C ASP A 56 -22.99 19.19 22.63
N THR A 57 -22.45 18.33 23.49
CA THR A 57 -23.16 17.15 24.05
C THR A 57 -23.79 17.34 25.43
N LYS A 58 -23.72 18.54 26.04
CA LYS A 58 -24.26 18.84 27.39
C LYS A 58 -23.64 18.01 28.53
N MET A 59 -22.47 17.40 28.35
CA MET A 59 -21.88 16.53 29.39
C MET A 59 -21.56 17.24 30.72
N ARG A 60 -21.65 18.58 30.80
CA ARG A 60 -21.15 19.35 31.96
C ARG A 60 -22.05 20.48 32.50
N MET A 61 -23.22 20.76 31.90
CA MET A 61 -24.12 21.81 32.42
C MET A 61 -25.20 21.21 33.33
N GLY A 62 -25.40 21.82 34.49
CA GLY A 62 -26.55 21.57 35.36
C GLY A 62 -27.86 22.04 34.71
N PRO A 63 -29.03 21.61 35.24
CA PRO A 63 -30.33 21.93 34.66
C PRO A 63 -30.67 23.43 34.59
N ASP A 64 -29.97 24.29 35.33
CA ASP A 64 -30.36 25.69 35.56
C ASP A 64 -29.47 26.76 34.87
N GLU A 65 -28.49 26.37 34.04
CA GLU A 65 -27.68 27.34 33.28
C GLU A 65 -28.31 27.66 31.92
N ALA A 66 -28.58 28.96 31.67
CA ALA A 66 -29.07 29.45 30.38
C ALA A 66 -28.08 29.06 29.27
N SER A 67 -28.46 28.06 28.46
CA SER A 67 -27.57 27.47 27.47
C SER A 67 -27.32 28.46 26.33
N PRO A 68 -26.05 28.82 26.01
CA PRO A 68 -25.74 29.56 24.79
C PRO A 68 -26.21 28.78 23.55
N ALA A 69 -26.54 29.49 22.47
CA ALA A 69 -26.98 28.85 21.23
C ALA A 69 -25.87 27.94 20.65
N ARG A 70 -26.19 26.67 20.35
CA ARG A 70 -25.23 25.65 19.88
C ARG A 70 -25.51 25.21 18.47
N TYR A 71 -24.46 24.76 17.79
CA TYR A 71 -24.53 24.41 16.36
C TYR A 71 -23.76 23.13 16.01
N PRO A 72 -24.02 21.98 16.70
CA PRO A 72 -23.29 20.73 16.45
C PRO A 72 -23.44 20.23 15.01
N TRP A 73 -24.57 20.53 14.37
CA TRP A 73 -24.84 20.17 12.99
C TRP A 73 -23.85 20.81 11.99
N LEU A 74 -23.29 21.99 12.28
CA LEU A 74 -22.28 22.61 11.42
C LEU A 74 -20.97 21.82 11.44
N MET A 75 -20.57 21.30 12.60
CA MET A 75 -19.40 20.42 12.71
C MET A 75 -19.66 19.09 12.00
N VAL A 76 -20.86 18.51 12.16
CA VAL A 76 -21.25 17.29 11.44
C VAL A 76 -21.19 17.51 9.92
N LEU A 77 -21.73 18.61 9.42
CA LEU A 77 -21.64 18.95 7.99
C LEU A 77 -20.19 19.12 7.53
N HIS A 78 -19.35 19.79 8.31
CA HIS A 78 -17.92 19.92 8.00
C HIS A 78 -17.27 18.54 7.83
N VAL A 79 -17.47 17.64 8.81
CA VAL A 79 -16.93 16.28 8.77
C VAL A 79 -17.47 15.50 7.56
N LEU A 80 -18.78 15.53 7.32
CA LEU A 80 -19.39 14.80 6.20
C LEU A 80 -18.87 15.29 4.84
N PHE A 81 -18.78 16.60 4.63
CA PHE A 81 -18.29 17.16 3.38
C PHE A 81 -16.79 16.91 3.18
N MET A 82 -15.96 17.07 4.21
CA MET A 82 -14.53 16.81 4.11
C MET A 82 -14.23 15.31 3.92
N CYS A 83 -14.94 14.43 4.62
CA CYS A 83 -14.84 12.99 4.41
C CYS A 83 -15.30 12.58 3.01
N GLY A 84 -16.42 13.15 2.53
CA GLY A 84 -16.89 12.95 1.16
C GLY A 84 -15.86 13.41 0.12
N ALA A 85 -15.18 14.53 0.36
CA ALA A 85 -14.14 15.01 -0.54
C ALA A 85 -12.93 14.05 -0.57
N PHE A 86 -12.33 13.76 0.58
CA PHE A 86 -11.04 13.05 0.65
C PHE A 86 -11.15 11.53 0.55
N PHE A 87 -12.24 10.92 1.04
CA PHE A 87 -12.39 9.46 1.02
C PHE A 87 -13.27 8.96 -0.11
N VAL A 88 -14.09 9.81 -0.75
CA VAL A 88 -14.97 9.42 -1.86
C VAL A 88 -14.55 10.08 -3.18
N ALA A 89 -14.64 11.40 -3.28
CA ALA A 89 -14.42 12.12 -4.54
C ALA A 89 -12.97 12.04 -5.02
N LEU A 90 -11.99 12.10 -4.10
CA LEU A 90 -10.57 11.99 -4.44
C LEU A 90 -10.19 10.57 -4.94
N PRO A 91 -10.49 9.46 -4.25
CA PRO A 91 -10.22 8.12 -4.76
C PRO A 91 -10.96 7.80 -6.07
N ALA A 92 -12.22 8.25 -6.21
CA ALA A 92 -12.95 8.12 -7.46
C ALA A 92 -12.27 8.90 -8.59
N GLY A 93 -11.77 10.11 -8.30
CA GLY A 93 -11.01 10.95 -9.22
C GLY A 93 -9.72 10.27 -9.70
N ILE A 94 -8.95 9.68 -8.79
CA ILE A 94 -7.74 8.89 -9.08
C ILE A 94 -8.08 7.70 -10.00
N ALA A 95 -9.15 6.96 -9.69
CA ALA A 95 -9.57 5.83 -10.49
C ALA A 95 -9.98 6.23 -11.92
N LEU A 96 -10.78 7.30 -12.05
CA LEU A 96 -11.21 7.85 -13.34
C LEU A 96 -10.04 8.41 -14.16
N ARG A 97 -9.05 9.01 -13.50
CA ARG A 97 -7.82 9.50 -14.14
C ARG A 97 -7.01 8.35 -14.73
N SER A 98 -6.91 7.22 -14.01
CA SER A 98 -6.13 6.05 -14.45
C SER A 98 -6.65 5.38 -15.73
N VAL A 99 -7.86 5.69 -16.17
CA VAL A 99 -8.44 5.22 -17.45
C VAL A 99 -8.67 6.36 -18.46
N LYS A 100 -8.08 7.54 -18.21
CA LYS A 100 -8.22 8.76 -19.03
C LYS A 100 -9.70 9.14 -19.29
N SER A 101 -10.59 8.85 -18.34
CA SER A 101 -12.03 9.09 -18.49
C SER A 101 -12.35 10.59 -18.39
N SER A 102 -13.25 11.07 -19.26
CA SER A 102 -13.78 12.44 -19.24
C SER A 102 -14.54 12.77 -17.94
N PHE A 103 -15.08 11.76 -17.26
CA PHE A 103 -15.74 11.91 -15.96
C PHE A 103 -14.78 12.32 -14.83
N HIS A 104 -13.47 12.26 -15.06
CA HIS A 104 -12.48 12.75 -14.10
C HIS A 104 -12.74 14.22 -13.71
N VAL A 105 -13.09 15.08 -14.69
CA VAL A 105 -13.39 16.50 -14.45
C VAL A 105 -14.57 16.66 -13.50
N VAL A 106 -15.60 15.82 -13.62
CA VAL A 106 -16.77 15.83 -12.72
C VAL A 106 -16.35 15.50 -11.29
N SER A 107 -15.47 14.50 -11.12
CA SER A 107 -14.93 14.14 -9.81
C SER A 107 -14.13 15.27 -9.17
N VAL A 108 -13.34 16.00 -9.96
CA VAL A 108 -12.56 17.17 -9.49
C VAL A 108 -13.50 18.31 -9.06
N VAL A 109 -14.54 18.62 -9.85
CA VAL A 109 -15.54 19.63 -9.48
C VAL A 109 -16.29 19.21 -8.21
N ALA A 110 -16.67 17.94 -8.08
CA ALA A 110 -17.30 17.41 -6.88
C ALA A 110 -16.37 17.52 -5.66
N PHE A 111 -15.07 17.20 -5.81
CA PHE A 111 -14.07 17.33 -4.76
C PHE A 111 -14.00 18.77 -4.23
N TYR A 112 -13.79 19.77 -5.10
CA TYR A 112 -13.69 21.16 -4.68
C TYR A 112 -15.01 21.75 -4.19
N GLY A 113 -16.16 21.30 -4.74
CA GLY A 113 -17.48 21.68 -4.24
C GLY A 113 -17.70 21.21 -2.81
N LEU A 114 -17.37 19.96 -2.51
CA LEU A 114 -17.43 19.42 -1.14
C LEU A 114 -16.46 20.13 -0.20
N VAL A 115 -15.23 20.40 -0.63
CA VAL A 115 -14.26 21.19 0.17
C VAL A 115 -14.81 22.58 0.48
N ALA A 116 -15.38 23.28 -0.49
CA ALA A 116 -15.93 24.62 -0.28
C ALA A 116 -17.09 24.60 0.74
N LEU A 117 -18.00 23.62 0.67
CA LEU A 117 -19.08 23.44 1.64
C LEU A 117 -18.54 23.06 3.03
N GLY A 118 -17.53 22.20 3.10
CA GLY A 118 -16.84 21.83 4.34
C GLY A 118 -16.16 23.02 5.01
N LEU A 119 -15.44 23.86 4.25
CA LEU A 119 -14.81 25.06 4.78
C LEU A 119 -15.85 26.11 5.21
N SER A 120 -16.94 26.27 4.45
CA SER A 120 -18.01 27.22 4.77
C SER A 120 -18.71 26.86 6.09
N SER A 121 -19.04 25.59 6.29
CA SER A 121 -19.64 25.08 7.53
C SER A 121 -18.69 25.22 8.73
N SER A 122 -17.41 24.91 8.57
CA SER A 122 -16.38 25.12 9.61
C SER A 122 -16.18 26.60 9.96
N ALA A 123 -16.12 27.48 8.96
CA ALA A 123 -15.99 28.93 9.18
C ALA A 123 -17.18 29.50 9.96
N LEU A 124 -18.40 29.05 9.63
CA LEU A 124 -19.60 29.43 10.37
C LEU A 124 -19.58 28.88 11.80
N TYR A 125 -19.18 27.62 11.99
CA TYR A 125 -19.06 27.03 13.32
C TYR A 125 -18.06 27.78 14.21
N LYS A 126 -16.88 28.11 13.68
CA LYS A 126 -15.83 28.87 14.39
C LYS A 126 -16.28 30.29 14.74
N LYS A 127 -17.17 30.90 13.96
CA LYS A 127 -17.72 32.23 14.27
C LYS A 127 -18.78 32.18 15.37
N LEU A 128 -19.52 31.08 15.46
CA LEU A 128 -20.64 30.91 16.38
C LEU A 128 -20.26 30.24 17.71
N THR A 129 -19.11 29.59 17.77
CA THR A 129 -18.64 28.82 18.93
C THR A 129 -17.36 29.45 19.48
N PRO A 130 -17.21 29.61 20.82
CA PRO A 130 -15.97 30.09 21.40
C PRO A 130 -14.80 29.15 21.05
N ASP A 131 -13.57 29.69 21.03
CA ASP A 131 -12.40 28.86 20.80
C ASP A 131 -12.09 28.03 22.06
N LEU A 132 -12.34 26.72 21.96
CA LEU A 132 -12.14 25.77 23.05
C LEU A 132 -10.83 24.99 22.93
N TYR A 133 -10.01 25.25 21.90
CA TYR A 133 -8.73 24.59 21.70
C TYR A 133 -7.69 25.62 21.23
N GLU A 134 -7.09 26.32 22.18
CA GLU A 134 -6.04 27.31 21.91
C GLU A 134 -4.83 26.65 21.20
N GLY A 135 -4.26 27.36 20.22
CA GLY A 135 -3.11 26.86 19.47
C GLY A 135 -3.44 25.73 18.49
N ASN A 136 -4.71 25.54 18.13
CA ASN A 136 -5.14 24.57 17.13
C ASN A 136 -4.39 24.74 15.78
N VAL A 137 -3.68 23.69 15.37
CA VAL A 137 -2.94 23.64 14.08
C VAL A 137 -3.69 22.94 12.95
N HIS A 138 -4.81 22.27 13.20
CA HIS A 138 -5.59 21.55 12.19
C HIS A 138 -6.06 22.48 11.07
N GLY A 139 -6.49 23.70 11.38
CA GLY A 139 -6.86 24.66 10.32
C GLY A 139 -5.69 24.95 9.39
N THR A 140 -4.54 25.30 9.95
CA THR A 140 -3.31 25.60 9.19
C THR A 140 -2.81 24.41 8.39
N GLN A 141 -2.79 23.22 9.00
CA GLN A 141 -2.42 21.97 8.33
C GLN A 141 -3.41 21.61 7.21
N GLY A 142 -4.70 21.83 7.43
CA GLY A 142 -5.75 21.61 6.44
C GLY A 142 -5.57 22.50 5.22
N TYR A 143 -5.28 23.79 5.41
CA TYR A 143 -4.98 24.69 4.29
C TYR A 143 -3.71 24.27 3.52
N LEU A 144 -2.69 23.74 4.19
CA LEU A 144 -1.50 23.19 3.52
C LEU A 144 -1.86 21.97 2.65
N VAL A 145 -2.66 21.04 3.17
CA VAL A 145 -3.13 19.86 2.40
C VAL A 145 -3.97 20.30 1.20
N LEU A 146 -4.87 21.27 1.39
CA LEU A 146 -5.67 21.83 0.31
C LEU A 146 -4.83 22.60 -0.72
N PHE A 147 -3.79 23.30 -0.28
CA PHE A 147 -2.84 23.94 -1.19
C PHE A 147 -2.11 22.90 -2.04
N LEU A 148 -1.64 21.80 -1.43
CA LEU A 148 -1.01 20.70 -2.18
C LEU A 148 -1.99 20.05 -3.17
N ALA A 149 -3.23 19.81 -2.75
CA ALA A 149 -4.29 19.30 -3.64
C ALA A 149 -4.58 20.27 -4.80
N GLY A 150 -4.63 21.57 -4.50
CA GLY A 150 -4.76 22.65 -5.47
C GLY A 150 -3.60 22.68 -6.46
N ALA A 151 -2.36 22.55 -5.98
CA ALA A 151 -1.17 22.52 -6.83
C ALA A 151 -1.15 21.31 -7.77
N LEU A 152 -1.54 20.12 -7.27
CA LEU A 152 -1.67 18.93 -8.12
C LEU A 152 -2.83 19.07 -9.12
N SER A 153 -3.92 19.72 -8.75
CA SER A 153 -5.05 19.94 -9.65
C SER A 153 -4.85 21.11 -10.60
N ALA A 154 -3.89 22.01 -10.35
CA ALA A 154 -3.59 23.15 -11.21
C ALA A 154 -3.24 22.71 -12.64
N VAL A 155 -2.53 21.58 -12.73
CA VAL A 155 -2.32 20.77 -13.94
C VAL A 155 -3.61 20.57 -14.73
N ASP A 156 -4.64 20.04 -14.09
CA ASP A 156 -5.91 19.71 -14.72
C ASP A 156 -6.73 20.97 -15.02
N VAL A 157 -6.65 21.98 -14.14
CA VAL A 157 -7.32 23.27 -14.31
C VAL A 157 -6.75 24.05 -15.49
N ILE A 158 -5.44 24.05 -15.70
CA ILE A 158 -4.79 24.68 -16.86
C ILE A 158 -5.20 23.96 -18.15
N ALA A 159 -5.24 22.62 -18.13
CA ALA A 159 -5.71 21.83 -19.27
C ALA A 159 -7.18 22.12 -19.59
N LEU A 160 -8.05 22.21 -18.58
CA LEU A 160 -9.46 22.57 -18.76
C LEU A 160 -9.61 24.01 -19.27
N GLY A 161 -8.87 24.96 -18.69
CA GLY A 161 -8.89 26.37 -19.06
C GLY A 161 -8.43 26.59 -20.49
N SER A 162 -7.37 25.91 -20.95
CA SER A 162 -6.92 26.00 -22.34
C SER A 162 -7.97 25.48 -23.34
N ARG A 163 -8.67 24.37 -23.01
CA ARG A 163 -9.78 23.85 -23.82
C ARG A 163 -10.97 24.82 -23.86
N LEU A 164 -11.31 25.43 -22.73
CA LEU A 164 -12.37 26.44 -22.65
C LEU A 164 -12.02 27.70 -23.46
N ILE A 165 -10.79 28.18 -23.36
CA ILE A 165 -10.32 29.34 -24.15
C ILE A 165 -10.34 29.01 -25.64
N ALA A 166 -9.91 27.81 -26.05
CA ALA A 166 -9.99 27.36 -27.44
C ALA A 166 -11.45 27.33 -27.94
N PHE A 167 -12.38 26.82 -27.12
CA PHE A 167 -13.81 26.81 -27.42
C PHE A 167 -14.38 28.23 -27.58
N PHE A 168 -14.07 29.15 -26.66
CA PHE A 168 -14.53 30.54 -26.77
C PHE A 168 -13.91 31.28 -27.96
N ARG A 169 -12.65 30.99 -28.31
CA ARG A 169 -12.03 31.51 -29.54
C ARG A 169 -12.73 30.98 -30.80
N ALA A 170 -13.10 29.70 -30.84
CA ALA A 170 -13.82 29.08 -31.95
C ALA A 170 -15.26 29.62 -32.11
N ILE A 171 -15.92 30.00 -31.00
CA ILE A 171 -17.19 30.73 -31.06
C ILE A 171 -16.97 32.15 -31.61
N LYS A 172 -15.91 32.83 -31.16
CA LYS A 172 -15.61 34.19 -31.60
C LYS A 172 -15.19 34.26 -33.07
N SER A 173 -14.57 33.23 -33.62
CA SER A 173 -14.24 33.10 -35.05
C SER A 173 -15.44 32.71 -35.93
N GLY A 174 -16.61 32.43 -35.33
CA GLY A 174 -17.85 32.11 -36.07
C GLY A 174 -17.94 30.67 -36.57
N GLU A 175 -17.04 29.78 -36.15
CA GLU A 175 -17.01 28.37 -36.59
C GLU A 175 -18.12 27.52 -35.92
N HIS A 176 -18.59 27.92 -34.73
CA HIS A 176 -19.61 27.19 -33.97
C HIS A 176 -20.66 28.12 -33.31
N LYS A 177 -21.94 27.73 -33.34
CA LYS A 177 -23.01 28.36 -32.54
C LYS A 177 -22.95 27.85 -31.09
N PHE A 178 -23.15 28.75 -30.12
CA PHE A 178 -23.15 28.38 -28.69
C PHE A 178 -24.25 27.35 -28.40
N ASN A 179 -23.85 26.17 -27.90
CA ASN A 179 -24.76 25.13 -27.45
C ASN A 179 -24.16 24.40 -26.25
N PHE A 180 -24.94 24.14 -25.20
CA PHE A 180 -24.45 23.51 -23.96
C PHE A 180 -23.86 22.12 -24.21
N SER A 181 -24.46 21.35 -25.12
CA SER A 181 -23.93 20.05 -25.54
C SER A 181 -22.57 20.17 -26.24
N SER A 182 -22.33 21.27 -26.97
CA SER A 182 -21.05 21.52 -27.64
C SER A 182 -19.97 21.91 -26.62
N LEU A 183 -20.32 22.78 -25.66
CA LEU A 183 -19.44 23.13 -24.53
C LEU A 183 -19.07 21.88 -23.72
N TRP A 184 -20.03 21.04 -23.36
CA TRP A 184 -19.79 19.79 -22.65
C TRP A 184 -18.89 18.83 -23.46
N SER A 185 -19.13 18.72 -24.78
CA SER A 185 -18.35 17.84 -25.65
C SER A 185 -16.87 18.27 -25.78
N VAL A 186 -16.59 19.57 -25.77
CA VAL A 186 -15.25 20.13 -25.94
C VAL A 186 -14.53 20.27 -24.60
N ALA A 187 -15.20 20.78 -23.57
CA ALA A 187 -14.61 21.02 -22.25
C ALA A 187 -14.44 19.74 -21.43
N VAL A 188 -15.48 18.89 -21.38
CA VAL A 188 -15.50 17.69 -20.52
C VAL A 188 -15.08 16.44 -21.31
N LEU A 189 -15.65 16.20 -22.49
CA LEU A 189 -15.31 15.01 -23.30
C LEU A 189 -13.99 15.15 -24.07
N GLY A 190 -13.43 16.36 -24.19
CA GLY A 190 -12.15 16.58 -24.88
C GLY A 190 -12.18 16.27 -26.38
N LYS A 191 -13.36 16.22 -27.02
CA LYS A 191 -13.49 16.03 -28.47
C LYS A 191 -13.14 17.34 -29.18
N LEU A 192 -11.86 17.57 -29.46
CA LEU A 192 -11.43 18.62 -30.39
C LEU A 192 -11.56 18.10 -31.83
N SER A 193 -12.18 18.92 -32.70
CA SER A 193 -12.18 18.71 -34.15
C SER A 193 -10.74 18.79 -34.69
N PRO A 194 -10.36 18.07 -35.77
CA PRO A 194 -8.96 17.76 -36.13
C PRO A 194 -8.12 18.93 -36.66
N THR A 195 -8.56 20.18 -36.58
CA THR A 195 -7.98 21.29 -37.36
C THR A 195 -6.88 22.10 -36.66
N SER A 196 -6.44 21.74 -35.45
CA SER A 196 -5.30 22.39 -34.81
C SER A 196 -4.24 21.37 -34.41
N GLY A 197 -3.11 21.39 -35.11
CA GLY A 197 -1.93 20.53 -34.91
C GLY A 197 -1.19 20.71 -33.57
N SER A 198 -1.91 21.04 -32.50
CA SER A 198 -1.39 21.07 -31.13
C SER A 198 -2.13 20.02 -30.30
N ARG A 199 -1.88 18.73 -30.60
CA ARG A 199 -2.06 17.68 -29.61
C ARG A 199 -1.04 17.99 -28.51
N ALA A 200 -1.47 18.70 -27.47
CA ALA A 200 -0.60 19.19 -26.42
C ALA A 200 0.28 18.05 -25.88
N GLU A 201 1.59 18.20 -25.94
CA GLU A 201 2.62 17.30 -25.38
C GLU A 201 2.40 16.94 -23.90
N TYR A 202 1.43 17.59 -23.26
CA TYR A 202 1.00 17.45 -21.88
C TYR A 202 0.22 16.17 -21.56
N SER A 203 -0.57 15.63 -22.50
CA SER A 203 -1.23 14.33 -22.30
C SER A 203 -0.21 13.19 -22.11
N HIS A 204 1.05 13.43 -22.45
CA HIS A 204 2.18 12.51 -22.33
C HIS A 204 2.93 12.61 -20.98
N LEU A 205 2.67 13.64 -20.17
CA LEU A 205 3.23 13.75 -18.80
C LEU A 205 2.38 12.99 -17.78
N VAL A 206 1.10 12.75 -18.12
CA VAL A 206 0.04 12.21 -17.24
C VAL A 206 -0.49 10.87 -17.75
N ALA A 207 -0.06 10.40 -18.94
CA ALA A 207 -0.18 8.99 -19.25
C ALA A 207 0.69 8.25 -18.23
N ASP A 208 0.09 7.34 -17.45
CA ASP A 208 0.86 6.30 -16.78
C ASP A 208 1.90 5.81 -17.80
N THR A 209 3.16 5.71 -17.39
CA THR A 209 4.27 5.15 -18.20
C THR A 209 3.87 3.86 -18.93
N ASP A 210 2.87 3.21 -18.37
CA ASP A 210 2.26 1.93 -18.67
C ASP A 210 1.58 1.87 -20.05
N GLU A 211 0.87 2.92 -20.50
CA GLU A 211 0.22 2.88 -21.83
C GLU A 211 1.18 3.18 -22.97
N ASP A 212 2.18 4.05 -22.75
CA ASP A 212 3.17 4.35 -23.78
C ASP A 212 4.12 3.16 -24.02
N GLU A 213 4.42 2.36 -22.99
CA GLU A 213 5.19 1.11 -23.11
C GLU A 213 4.36 -0.04 -23.71
N LEU A 214 3.04 -0.08 -23.46
CA LEU A 214 2.11 -1.05 -24.07
C LEU A 214 1.77 -0.72 -25.52
N GLU A 215 1.51 0.55 -25.88
CA GLU A 215 1.34 1.00 -27.27
C GLU A 215 2.61 0.74 -28.09
N GLU A 216 3.81 0.96 -27.53
CA GLU A 216 5.07 0.61 -28.19
C GLU A 216 5.26 -0.91 -28.36
N ALA A 217 4.65 -1.75 -27.51
CA ALA A 217 4.68 -3.19 -27.64
C ALA A 217 3.67 -3.69 -28.69
N ASP A 218 2.48 -3.09 -28.74
CA ASP A 218 1.42 -3.41 -29.71
C ASP A 218 1.80 -2.95 -31.14
N LEU A 219 2.43 -1.78 -31.28
CA LEU A 219 2.98 -1.29 -32.55
C LEU A 219 4.11 -2.19 -33.09
N LYS A 220 4.79 -2.95 -32.23
CA LYS A 220 5.80 -3.94 -32.63
C LYS A 220 5.20 -5.29 -33.00
N GLY A 221 3.94 -5.56 -32.65
CA GLY A 221 3.20 -6.78 -32.98
C GLY A 221 2.47 -6.74 -34.33
N VAL A 222 2.15 -5.55 -34.84
CA VAL A 222 1.41 -5.38 -36.10
C VAL A 222 2.39 -5.08 -37.25
N GLY A 223 3.12 -6.11 -37.66
CA GLY A 223 4.17 -5.98 -38.67
C GLY A 223 4.34 -7.18 -39.58
N SER A 224 3.28 -7.96 -39.85
CA SER A 224 3.25 -8.86 -41.00
C SER A 224 1.83 -9.39 -41.20
N GLU A 225 1.15 -8.95 -42.26
CA GLU A 225 0.28 -9.80 -43.09
C GLU A 225 -0.35 -8.99 -44.23
N SER A 226 0.08 -9.27 -45.46
CA SER A 226 -0.73 -9.16 -46.68
C SER A 226 0.12 -9.57 -47.90
N ARG A 227 0.14 -10.87 -48.23
CA ARG A 227 0.31 -11.34 -49.62
C ARG A 227 -0.32 -12.72 -49.77
N GLN A 228 -1.37 -12.78 -50.59
CA GLN A 228 -2.09 -14.00 -50.99
C GLN A 228 -1.20 -14.95 -51.82
N PRO A 229 -1.37 -16.28 -51.73
CA PRO A 229 -0.71 -17.22 -52.62
C PRO A 229 -1.60 -17.57 -53.83
N GLN A 230 -1.08 -17.42 -55.04
CA GLN A 230 -1.65 -18.03 -56.25
C GLN A 230 -0.69 -19.09 -56.81
N GLY A 231 -1.19 -20.32 -56.87
CA GLY A 231 -1.16 -21.20 -58.04
C GLY A 231 0.19 -21.63 -58.63
N SER A 232 0.59 -22.86 -58.30
CA SER A 232 1.63 -23.66 -58.95
C SER A 232 1.35 -24.02 -60.41
N ASN A 233 2.39 -24.15 -61.25
CA ASN A 233 2.47 -25.18 -62.30
C ASN A 233 3.92 -25.44 -62.81
N SER A 234 4.49 -26.57 -62.39
CA SER A 234 5.31 -27.54 -63.18
C SER A 234 6.70 -27.12 -63.79
N PRO A 235 7.55 -28.05 -64.32
CA PRO A 235 8.53 -28.76 -63.49
C PRO A 235 9.96 -28.91 -64.10
N ARG A 236 10.89 -29.41 -63.26
CA ARG A 236 11.99 -30.38 -63.57
C ARG A 236 13.20 -29.98 -64.43
N LYS A 237 14.40 -30.05 -63.82
CA LYS A 237 15.73 -30.46 -64.35
C LYS A 237 16.62 -30.75 -63.13
N SER A 238 16.86 -31.99 -62.68
CA SER A 238 17.70 -33.11 -63.18
C SER A 238 19.20 -33.00 -62.88
N VAL A 239 19.73 -34.04 -62.20
CA VAL A 239 21.14 -34.56 -62.17
C VAL A 239 22.08 -33.83 -61.17
N SER A 240 22.93 -34.43 -60.31
CA SER A 240 23.39 -35.81 -60.01
C SER A 240 24.03 -35.90 -58.61
N PHE A 241 24.10 -37.14 -58.12
CA PHE A 241 24.97 -37.76 -57.10
C PHE A 241 26.37 -37.16 -56.87
N ASP A 242 26.83 -37.21 -55.61
CA ASP A 242 27.98 -38.03 -55.19
C ASP A 242 28.01 -38.23 -53.66
N GLU A 243 28.32 -39.45 -53.26
CA GLU A 243 28.36 -40.02 -51.91
C GLU A 243 29.66 -40.84 -51.81
N GLU A 244 30.56 -40.55 -50.85
CA GLU A 244 31.53 -41.53 -50.30
C GLU A 244 32.26 -40.93 -49.08
N HIS A 245 31.96 -41.41 -47.85
CA HIS A 245 32.72 -42.36 -47.00
C HIS A 245 33.95 -41.84 -46.25
N ASN A 246 33.90 -42.02 -44.91
CA ASN A 246 34.76 -42.85 -44.06
C ASN A 246 34.94 -42.19 -42.68
N ALA A 247 34.32 -42.73 -41.61
CA ALA A 247 34.79 -43.86 -40.78
C ALA A 247 35.93 -43.43 -39.85
N GLU A 248 36.07 -43.77 -38.58
CA GLU A 248 35.39 -44.56 -37.53
C GLU A 248 36.14 -44.13 -36.25
N THR A 249 35.58 -44.12 -35.05
CA THR A 249 35.85 -45.20 -34.09
C THR A 249 34.98 -45.09 -32.83
N ILE A 250 34.49 -46.25 -32.45
CA ILE A 250 33.64 -46.61 -31.33
C ILE A 250 34.52 -46.87 -30.10
N ASN A 251 34.03 -46.56 -28.89
CA ASN A 251 34.21 -47.47 -27.77
C ASN A 251 33.13 -47.27 -26.69
N TRP A 252 32.47 -48.37 -26.37
CA TRP A 252 31.33 -48.49 -25.46
C TRP A 252 31.72 -49.34 -24.24
N SER A 253 30.88 -49.30 -23.20
CA SER A 253 30.67 -50.27 -22.09
C SER A 253 31.32 -49.95 -20.73
N PRO A 254 30.86 -50.57 -19.61
CA PRO A 254 29.47 -50.89 -19.17
C PRO A 254 29.21 -50.73 -17.64
N THR A 255 27.94 -50.80 -17.19
CA THR A 255 27.37 -51.44 -15.95
C THR A 255 25.96 -50.87 -15.65
N SER A 256 24.85 -51.56 -15.97
CA SER A 256 23.98 -52.44 -15.12
C SER A 256 23.31 -51.72 -13.92
N ASP A 257 22.02 -51.78 -13.59
CA ASP A 257 20.91 -52.70 -13.93
C ASP A 257 19.52 -52.07 -13.57
N ARG A 258 18.53 -52.32 -14.46
CA ARG A 258 17.11 -52.74 -14.26
C ARG A 258 16.16 -51.88 -13.39
N THR A 259 14.96 -51.50 -13.85
CA THR A 259 13.89 -52.41 -14.34
C THR A 259 12.96 -51.73 -15.35
N ALA A 260 12.66 -52.47 -16.42
CA ALA A 260 11.73 -52.14 -17.48
C ALA A 260 10.32 -52.72 -17.19
N VAL A 261 9.26 -52.00 -17.58
CA VAL A 261 8.09 -52.61 -18.23
C VAL A 261 7.70 -51.73 -19.42
N SER A 262 7.65 -52.39 -20.57
CA SER A 262 7.34 -51.88 -21.90
C SER A 262 5.89 -51.47 -22.09
N GLY A 263 5.67 -50.36 -22.79
CA GLY A 263 4.41 -50.05 -23.47
C GLY A 263 4.67 -49.09 -24.62
N ARG A 264 4.76 -49.61 -25.85
CA ARG A 264 4.82 -48.83 -27.10
C ARG A 264 3.56 -47.96 -27.21
N PHE A 265 3.70 -46.65 -27.30
CA PHE A 265 2.78 -45.79 -28.05
C PHE A 265 3.54 -44.60 -28.65
N HIS A 266 3.15 -44.26 -29.88
CA HIS A 266 3.79 -43.33 -30.81
C HIS A 266 4.18 -41.97 -30.21
N ALA A 267 5.47 -41.65 -30.23
CA ALA A 267 5.96 -40.30 -29.98
C ALA A 267 5.76 -39.44 -31.24
N ARG A 268 4.71 -38.62 -31.21
CA ARG A 268 4.61 -37.39 -31.99
C ARG A 268 5.53 -36.38 -31.30
N ASN A 269 6.56 -35.92 -32.02
CA ASN A 269 7.45 -34.84 -31.58
C ASN A 269 6.63 -33.54 -31.42
N ASP A 270 6.08 -33.30 -30.23
CA ASP A 270 5.77 -31.96 -29.76
C ASP A 270 6.98 -31.49 -28.96
N SER A 271 7.89 -30.81 -29.66
CA SER A 271 9.01 -30.11 -29.06
C SER A 271 8.49 -29.03 -28.12
N ILE A 272 8.66 -29.30 -26.83
CA ILE A 272 8.74 -28.35 -25.72
C ILE A 272 9.47 -27.10 -26.22
N LEU A 273 8.74 -25.99 -26.34
CA LEU A 273 9.31 -24.68 -26.67
C LEU A 273 10.33 -24.31 -25.58
N SER A 274 11.60 -24.41 -25.93
CA SER A 274 12.72 -23.86 -25.21
C SER A 274 12.68 -22.33 -25.25
N ASP A 275 12.88 -21.72 -24.08
CA ASP A 275 12.89 -20.29 -23.77
C ASP A 275 14.11 -19.54 -24.40
N ASP A 276 14.76 -20.12 -25.42
CA ASP A 276 16.08 -19.72 -25.91
C ASP A 276 16.08 -18.97 -27.26
N THR A 277 14.91 -18.64 -27.82
CA THR A 277 14.82 -17.90 -29.10
C THR A 277 14.20 -16.50 -28.99
N LEU A 278 14.33 -15.85 -27.83
CA LEU A 278 13.86 -14.47 -27.62
C LEU A 278 14.99 -13.44 -27.49
N HIS A 279 16.20 -13.76 -27.98
CA HIS A 279 17.36 -12.89 -27.87
C HIS A 279 17.75 -12.08 -29.12
N ASP A 280 17.03 -12.19 -30.23
CA ASP A 280 17.35 -11.44 -31.47
C ASP A 280 16.22 -10.53 -31.99
N ILE A 281 15.56 -9.79 -31.09
CA ILE A 281 14.88 -8.56 -31.52
C ILE A 281 15.88 -7.42 -31.38
N VAL A 282 16.48 -7.07 -32.51
CA VAL A 282 17.32 -5.87 -32.69
C VAL A 282 16.62 -4.67 -32.07
N SER A 283 17.08 -4.26 -30.89
CA SER A 283 16.58 -3.09 -30.19
C SER A 283 17.00 -1.84 -30.95
N GLN A 284 16.09 -1.25 -31.73
CA GLN A 284 16.27 0.14 -32.16
C GLN A 284 16.31 1.05 -30.91
N PRO A 285 17.14 2.12 -30.91
CA PRO A 285 17.27 2.97 -29.73
C PRO A 285 15.96 3.72 -29.50
N ALA A 286 15.21 3.29 -28.49
CA ALA A 286 14.04 4.01 -27.99
C ALA A 286 14.45 5.44 -27.66
N HIS A 287 13.69 6.42 -28.15
CA HIS A 287 13.90 7.83 -27.85
C HIS A 287 13.78 8.00 -26.32
N LYS A 288 14.91 8.13 -25.62
CA LYS A 288 14.94 8.18 -24.16
C LYS A 288 14.15 9.42 -23.72
N LYS A 289 12.93 9.23 -23.22
CA LYS A 289 12.21 10.28 -22.51
C LYS A 289 13.16 10.84 -21.44
N PRO A 290 13.29 12.18 -21.33
CA PRO A 290 14.20 12.76 -20.37
C PRO A 290 13.88 12.28 -18.96
N TRP A 291 14.92 11.95 -18.18
CA TRP A 291 14.77 11.39 -16.83
C TRP A 291 13.91 12.28 -15.91
N TYR A 292 13.97 13.61 -16.08
CA TYR A 292 13.15 14.57 -15.33
C TYR A 292 11.64 14.41 -15.60
N LYS A 293 11.22 14.03 -16.81
CA LYS A 293 9.80 13.78 -17.12
C LYS A 293 9.30 12.50 -16.43
N LYS A 294 10.14 11.46 -16.39
CA LYS A 294 9.82 10.21 -15.66
C LYS A 294 9.71 10.46 -14.15
N VAL A 295 10.67 11.20 -13.58
CA VAL A 295 10.65 11.58 -12.15
C VAL A 295 9.44 12.46 -11.85
N GLY A 296 9.12 13.43 -12.71
CA GLY A 296 7.96 14.31 -12.54
C GLY A 296 6.63 13.55 -12.55
N SER A 297 6.44 12.61 -13.48
CA SER A 297 5.22 11.78 -13.55
C SER A 297 5.10 10.85 -12.33
N ALA A 298 6.19 10.19 -11.93
CA ALA A 298 6.21 9.35 -10.74
C ALA A 298 5.95 10.16 -9.45
N ALA A 299 6.55 11.35 -9.33
CA ALA A 299 6.32 12.26 -8.21
C ALA A 299 4.85 12.69 -8.15
N PHE A 300 4.27 13.09 -9.27
CA PHE A 300 2.85 13.48 -9.36
C PHE A 300 1.92 12.34 -8.92
N ALA A 301 2.10 11.14 -9.49
CA ALA A 301 1.27 9.99 -9.17
C ALA A 301 1.44 9.55 -7.71
N THR A 302 2.62 9.74 -7.13
CA THR A 302 2.88 9.45 -5.72
C THR A 302 2.24 10.49 -4.81
N SER A 303 2.38 11.78 -5.13
CA SER A 303 1.78 12.88 -4.37
C SER A 303 0.26 12.80 -4.34
N GLU A 304 -0.39 12.39 -5.44
CA GLU A 304 -1.84 12.20 -5.49
C GLU A 304 -2.31 11.10 -4.52
N ARG A 305 -1.56 10.00 -4.40
CA ARG A 305 -1.86 8.92 -3.44
C ARG A 305 -1.57 9.33 -2.00
N ILE A 306 -0.54 10.14 -1.77
CA ILE A 306 -0.23 10.71 -0.45
C ILE A 306 -1.38 11.56 0.09
N LEU A 307 -2.15 12.25 -0.78
CA LEU A 307 -3.30 13.04 -0.34
C LEU A 307 -4.39 12.23 0.36
N VAL A 308 -4.57 10.95 0.01
CA VAL A 308 -5.52 10.07 0.70
C VAL A 308 -5.11 9.87 2.15
N PHE A 309 -3.81 9.64 2.40
CA PHE A 309 -3.26 9.51 3.74
C PHE A 309 -3.23 10.86 4.48
N ALA A 310 -2.99 11.96 3.78
CA ALA A 310 -3.08 13.31 4.34
C ALA A 310 -4.51 13.64 4.80
N GLY A 311 -5.53 13.21 4.05
CA GLY A 311 -6.94 13.31 4.45
C GLY A 311 -7.25 12.52 5.72
N PHE A 312 -6.69 11.30 5.85
CA PHE A 312 -6.76 10.52 7.09
C PHE A 312 -6.08 11.22 8.27
N PHE A 313 -4.88 11.77 8.07
CA PHE A 313 -4.20 12.55 9.09
C PHE A 313 -5.04 13.76 9.53
N GLN A 314 -5.65 14.47 8.59
CA GLN A 314 -6.52 15.60 8.87
C GLN A 314 -7.80 15.19 9.64
N LEU A 315 -8.37 14.02 9.33
CA LEU A 315 -9.49 13.47 10.08
C LEU A 315 -9.08 13.17 11.53
N LEU A 316 -7.92 12.53 11.74
CA LEU A 316 -7.40 12.24 13.08
C LEU A 316 -7.17 13.51 13.90
N THR A 317 -6.50 14.52 13.34
CA THR A 317 -6.28 15.80 14.04
C THR A 317 -7.60 16.50 14.33
N GLY A 318 -8.58 16.42 13.43
CA GLY A 318 -9.94 16.93 13.63
C GLY A 318 -10.65 16.27 14.81
N ILE A 319 -10.56 14.94 14.92
CA ILE A 319 -11.12 14.18 16.06
C ILE A 319 -10.46 14.62 17.37
N VAL A 320 -9.14 14.75 17.41
CA VAL A 320 -8.39 15.19 18.60
C VAL A 320 -8.86 16.56 19.06
N ILE A 321 -9.00 17.51 18.14
CA ILE A 321 -9.41 18.87 18.49
C ILE A 321 -10.86 18.92 18.94
N TYR A 322 -11.74 18.20 18.22
CA TYR A 322 -13.16 18.17 18.55
C TYR A 322 -13.40 17.54 19.94
N THR A 323 -12.73 16.44 20.24
CA THR A 323 -12.82 15.76 21.54
C THR A 323 -12.05 16.47 22.64
N GLY A 324 -11.04 17.27 22.30
CA GLY A 324 -10.19 18.03 23.23
C GLY A 324 -9.02 17.24 23.82
N GLY A 325 -8.64 16.12 23.22
CA GLY A 325 -7.49 15.31 23.64
C GLY A 325 -6.14 15.92 23.25
N CYS A 326 -5.05 15.25 23.63
CA CYS A 326 -3.66 15.58 23.31
C CYS A 326 -3.20 16.99 23.75
N ARG A 327 -3.60 17.46 24.94
CA ARG A 327 -3.21 18.79 25.48
C ARG A 327 -2.08 18.71 26.51
N GLY A 328 -1.31 19.80 26.64
CA GLY A 328 -0.29 19.94 27.68
C GLY A 328 0.77 18.83 27.66
N GLY A 329 1.07 18.26 28.84
CA GLY A 329 2.07 17.20 28.99
C GLY A 329 1.74 15.87 28.30
N HIS A 330 0.48 15.67 27.87
CA HIS A 330 0.05 14.43 27.21
C HIS A 330 0.31 14.43 25.69
N ILE A 331 0.71 15.57 25.11
CA ILE A 331 0.81 15.73 23.65
C ILE A 331 1.74 14.69 23.00
N ASN A 332 2.93 14.45 23.56
CA ASN A 332 3.92 13.53 22.99
C ASN A 332 3.43 12.06 23.07
N ILE A 333 2.81 11.69 24.18
CA ILE A 333 2.26 10.34 24.39
C ILE A 333 1.08 10.09 23.44
N CYS A 334 0.19 11.08 23.32
CA CYS A 334 -0.97 11.03 22.45
C CYS A 334 -0.57 10.93 20.98
N LEU A 335 0.38 11.78 20.55
CA LEU A 335 0.91 11.80 19.19
C LEU A 335 1.64 10.49 18.85
N ALA A 336 2.36 9.88 19.79
CA ALA A 336 2.95 8.57 19.58
C ALA A 336 1.90 7.50 19.27
N HIS A 337 0.78 7.45 20.00
CA HIS A 337 -0.30 6.49 19.75
C HIS A 337 -1.00 6.73 18.41
N LEU A 338 -1.31 8.00 18.09
CA LEU A 338 -2.01 8.36 16.87
C LEU A 338 -1.16 8.15 15.61
N ILE A 339 0.12 8.53 15.64
CA ILE A 339 1.02 8.32 14.49
C ILE A 339 1.31 6.82 14.32
N LYS A 340 1.70 6.11 15.38
CA LYS A 340 2.06 4.68 15.30
C LYS A 340 0.85 3.83 14.91
N GLY A 341 -0.27 4.02 15.60
CA GLY A 341 -1.53 3.35 15.29
C GLY A 341 -2.04 3.72 13.90
N GLY A 342 -1.94 4.98 13.49
CA GLY A 342 -2.30 5.46 12.16
C GLY A 342 -1.47 4.83 11.04
N ILE A 343 -0.16 4.63 11.24
CA ILE A 343 0.72 3.93 10.29
C ILE A 343 0.26 2.48 10.14
N PHE A 344 0.03 1.75 11.24
CA PHE A 344 -0.44 0.37 11.18
C PHE A 344 -1.83 0.25 10.56
N TRP A 345 -2.75 1.17 10.88
CA TRP A 345 -4.06 1.27 10.25
C TRP A 345 -3.95 1.39 8.74
N CYS A 346 -3.21 2.41 8.27
CA CYS A 346 -3.01 2.66 6.84
C CYS A 346 -2.29 1.50 6.16
N TYR A 347 -1.27 0.93 6.79
CA TYR A 347 -0.52 -0.19 6.25
C TYR A 347 -1.41 -1.44 6.13
N GLY A 348 -2.23 -1.75 7.12
CA GLY A 348 -3.21 -2.85 7.04
C GLY A 348 -4.20 -2.69 5.89
N LEU A 349 -4.73 -1.47 5.68
CA LEU A 349 -5.61 -1.18 4.54
C LEU A 349 -4.89 -1.33 3.19
N VAL A 350 -3.63 -0.89 3.09
CA VAL A 350 -2.81 -1.07 1.87
C VAL A 350 -2.49 -2.54 1.62
N THR A 351 -2.20 -3.32 2.65
CA THR A 351 -1.99 -4.77 2.57
C THR A 351 -3.24 -5.48 2.06
N PHE A 352 -4.43 -5.09 2.55
CA PHE A 352 -5.68 -5.60 2.01
C PHE A 352 -5.93 -5.15 0.57
N ALA A 353 -5.61 -3.91 0.21
CA ALA A 353 -5.70 -3.45 -1.17
C ALA A 353 -4.77 -4.25 -2.11
N ARG A 354 -3.55 -4.59 -1.66
CA ARG A 354 -2.63 -5.48 -2.38
C ARG A 354 -3.20 -6.86 -2.58
N PHE A 355 -3.81 -7.44 -1.55
CA PHE A 355 -4.54 -8.70 -1.67
C PHE A 355 -5.62 -8.64 -2.77
N LEU A 356 -6.35 -7.53 -2.91
CA LEU A 356 -7.37 -7.37 -3.96
C LEU A 356 -6.79 -7.25 -5.37
N GLY A 357 -5.52 -6.88 -5.51
CA GLY A 357 -4.82 -6.71 -6.77
C GLY A 357 -4.22 -5.31 -6.99
N ALA A 358 -4.28 -4.41 -6.00
CA ALA A 358 -3.60 -3.12 -6.11
C ALA A 358 -2.09 -3.32 -6.31
N PHE A 359 -1.49 -2.54 -7.20
CA PHE A 359 -0.06 -2.61 -7.54
C PHE A 359 0.38 -3.94 -8.20
N SER A 360 -0.54 -4.67 -8.84
CA SER A 360 -0.22 -5.85 -9.67
C SER A 360 0.81 -5.54 -10.75
N GLU A 361 0.76 -4.34 -11.31
CA GLU A 361 1.69 -3.86 -12.35
C GLU A 361 3.15 -3.89 -11.87
N LEU A 362 3.38 -3.69 -10.57
CA LEU A 362 4.70 -3.71 -9.91
C LEU A 362 5.07 -5.10 -9.34
N GLY A 363 4.18 -6.10 -9.46
CA GLY A 363 4.34 -7.42 -8.83
C GLY A 363 4.07 -7.43 -7.32
N TRP A 364 3.53 -6.35 -6.75
CA TRP A 364 3.31 -6.22 -5.30
C TRP A 364 2.05 -6.94 -4.80
N ALA A 365 1.18 -7.38 -5.71
CA ALA A 365 -0.03 -8.15 -5.44
C ALA A 365 0.22 -9.67 -5.48
N TRP A 366 1.42 -10.09 -5.05
CA TRP A 366 1.84 -11.50 -5.04
C TRP A 366 1.75 -12.17 -6.41
N ASN A 367 2.12 -11.45 -7.45
CA ASN A 367 2.02 -11.86 -8.85
C ASN A 367 3.36 -11.67 -9.57
N ARG A 368 3.53 -12.35 -10.71
CA ARG A 368 4.71 -12.15 -11.56
C ARG A 368 4.66 -10.77 -12.21
N ILE A 369 5.80 -10.07 -12.21
CA ILE A 369 5.93 -8.77 -12.88
C ILE A 369 5.70 -8.95 -14.39
N PRO A 370 4.78 -8.18 -15.01
CA PRO A 370 4.60 -8.18 -16.46
C PRO A 370 5.90 -7.82 -17.20
N VAL A 371 6.14 -8.43 -18.38
CA VAL A 371 7.42 -8.34 -19.11
C VAL A 371 7.82 -6.88 -19.42
N ALA A 372 6.84 -6.00 -19.64
CA ALA A 372 7.05 -4.57 -19.87
C ALA A 372 7.83 -3.86 -18.75
N HIS A 373 7.58 -4.23 -17.48
CA HIS A 373 8.13 -3.53 -16.30
C HIS A 373 9.29 -4.27 -15.63
N ARG A 374 9.88 -5.28 -16.29
CA ARG A 374 10.87 -6.19 -15.68
C ARG A 374 12.19 -5.51 -15.27
N LYS A 375 12.48 -4.29 -15.77
CA LYS A 375 13.73 -3.57 -15.46
C LYS A 375 13.54 -2.59 -14.28
N ASN A 376 14.26 -2.85 -13.18
CA ASN A 376 14.51 -1.95 -12.05
C ASN A 376 13.31 -1.55 -11.14
N VAL A 377 12.26 -2.35 -11.06
CA VAL A 377 11.20 -2.15 -10.05
C VAL A 377 11.65 -2.70 -8.69
N PRO A 378 11.58 -1.91 -7.59
CA PRO A 378 11.85 -2.42 -6.25
C PRO A 378 10.76 -3.38 -5.79
N THR A 379 11.14 -4.43 -5.05
CA THR A 379 10.19 -5.35 -4.44
C THR A 379 9.41 -4.64 -3.35
N ALA A 380 8.16 -5.07 -3.11
CA ALA A 380 7.35 -4.52 -2.04
C ALA A 380 8.05 -4.63 -0.67
N GLU A 381 8.66 -5.78 -0.40
CA GLU A 381 9.37 -6.04 0.85
C GLU A 381 10.62 -5.16 1.02
N PHE A 382 11.26 -4.73 -0.07
CA PHE A 382 12.36 -3.74 -0.01
C PHE A 382 11.82 -2.38 0.46
N VAL A 383 10.67 -1.95 -0.08
CA VAL A 383 10.02 -0.69 0.31
C VAL A 383 9.53 -0.77 1.76
N GLU A 384 8.94 -1.89 2.18
CA GLU A 384 8.54 -2.11 3.57
C GLU A 384 9.75 -2.07 4.51
N SER A 385 10.85 -2.72 4.15
CA SER A 385 12.10 -2.70 4.94
C SER A 385 12.72 -1.29 5.01
N LEU A 386 12.64 -0.52 3.93
CA LEU A 386 13.08 0.88 3.90
C LEU A 386 12.23 1.74 4.84
N VAL A 387 10.91 1.55 4.85
CA VAL A 387 10.01 2.26 5.77
C VAL A 387 10.34 1.91 7.22
N VAL A 388 10.52 0.62 7.52
CA VAL A 388 10.92 0.13 8.86
C VAL A 388 12.26 0.75 9.29
N PHE A 389 13.24 0.80 8.38
CA PHE A 389 14.55 1.42 8.63
C PHE A 389 14.45 2.91 8.94
N LEU A 390 13.79 3.69 8.08
CA LEU A 390 13.64 5.14 8.26
C LEU A 390 12.84 5.47 9.52
N TYR A 391 11.79 4.70 9.79
CA TYR A 391 11.00 4.81 11.00
C TYR A 391 11.84 4.50 12.25
N GLY A 392 12.65 3.44 12.24
CA GLY A 392 13.52 3.08 13.37
C GLY A 392 14.55 4.15 13.69
N ILE A 393 15.23 4.70 12.68
CA ILE A 393 16.19 5.80 12.86
C ILE A 393 15.51 7.01 13.50
N THR A 394 14.41 7.46 12.92
CA THR A 394 13.72 8.65 13.41
C THR A 394 13.19 8.46 14.83
N ASN A 395 12.54 7.34 15.14
CA ASN A 395 11.96 7.08 16.46
C ASN A 395 12.98 6.89 17.57
N THR A 396 14.19 6.43 17.25
CA THR A 396 15.28 6.32 18.22
C THR A 396 15.53 7.66 18.93
N TRP A 397 15.40 8.76 18.19
CA TRP A 397 15.62 10.11 18.72
C TRP A 397 14.34 10.79 19.20
N MET A 398 13.18 10.46 18.63
CA MET A 398 11.90 11.08 18.99
C MET A 398 11.42 10.75 20.42
N GLU A 399 11.81 9.61 20.99
CA GLU A 399 11.41 9.24 22.37
C GLU A 399 11.94 10.21 23.44
N ARG A 400 13.03 10.94 23.12
CA ARG A 400 13.63 11.96 23.98
C ARG A 400 13.08 13.37 23.72
N PHE A 401 12.08 13.53 22.84
CA PHE A 401 11.48 14.84 22.60
C PHE A 401 10.81 15.37 23.88
N GLY A 402 11.35 16.47 24.41
CA GLY A 402 10.92 17.09 25.66
C GLY A 402 11.80 16.80 26.88
N ALA A 403 12.78 15.88 26.78
CA ALA A 403 13.78 15.68 27.83
C ALA A 403 14.88 16.74 27.74
N LYS A 404 15.35 17.24 28.90
CA LYS A 404 16.44 18.20 28.96
C LYS A 404 17.79 17.49 28.78
N PRO A 405 18.81 18.19 28.24
CA PRO A 405 20.17 17.65 28.21
C PRO A 405 20.63 17.26 29.61
N GLY A 406 21.00 15.99 29.81
CA GLY A 406 21.45 15.45 31.09
C GLY A 406 20.41 14.66 31.89
N ASP A 407 19.14 14.63 31.46
CA ASP A 407 18.11 13.85 32.16
C ASP A 407 18.43 12.33 32.11
N PRO A 408 18.28 11.60 33.23
CA PRO A 408 18.52 10.15 33.26
C PRO A 408 17.51 9.41 32.38
N TYR A 409 17.93 8.29 31.80
CA TYR A 409 17.03 7.43 31.04
C TYR A 409 16.10 6.69 31.99
N THR A 410 14.80 6.86 31.80
CA THR A 410 13.79 6.02 32.47
C THR A 410 13.73 4.63 31.84
N THR A 411 13.28 3.62 32.60
CA THR A 411 13.12 2.25 32.09
C THR A 411 12.18 2.20 30.88
N ARG A 412 11.09 2.96 30.90
CA ARG A 412 10.16 3.11 29.76
C ARG A 412 10.84 3.65 28.51
N GLN A 413 11.66 4.70 28.66
CA GLN A 413 12.41 5.26 27.52
C GLN A 413 13.41 4.26 26.96
N VAL A 414 14.11 3.50 27.81
CA VAL A 414 15.03 2.45 27.35
C VAL A 414 14.26 1.38 26.56
N GLN A 415 13.13 0.89 27.08
CA GLN A 415 12.28 -0.08 26.39
C GLN A 415 11.84 0.41 25.00
N HIS A 416 11.33 1.64 24.90
CA HIS A 416 10.89 2.22 23.63
C HIS A 416 12.04 2.45 22.64
N ILE A 417 13.18 2.97 23.12
CA ILE A 417 14.37 3.20 22.29
C ILE A 417 14.92 1.88 21.77
N SER A 418 14.97 0.82 22.59
CA SER A 418 15.41 -0.51 22.15
C SER A 418 14.55 -1.07 21.02
N ILE A 419 13.24 -0.85 21.05
CA ILE A 419 12.33 -1.24 19.96
C ILE A 419 12.64 -0.43 18.68
N ALA A 420 12.91 0.87 18.80
CA ALA A 420 13.26 1.70 17.65
C ALA A 420 14.61 1.28 17.01
N VAL A 421 15.60 0.92 17.84
CA VAL A 421 16.90 0.39 17.39
C VAL A 421 16.72 -0.96 16.68
N MET A 422 15.82 -1.83 17.16
CA MET A 422 15.47 -3.06 16.46
C MET A 422 14.94 -2.76 15.05
N PHE A 423 14.00 -1.81 14.90
CA PHE A 423 13.47 -1.41 13.59
C PHE A 423 14.56 -0.87 12.67
N TRP A 424 15.50 -0.11 13.21
CA TRP A 424 16.63 0.41 12.45
C TRP A 424 17.46 -0.74 11.83
N PHE A 425 18.00 -1.64 12.64
CA PHE A 425 18.90 -2.68 12.12
C PHE A 425 18.17 -3.79 11.37
N ALA A 426 16.98 -4.19 11.81
CA ALA A 426 16.20 -5.20 11.10
C ALA A 426 15.71 -4.70 9.73
N GLY A 427 15.34 -3.42 9.62
CA GLY A 427 15.04 -2.79 8.33
C GLY A 427 16.26 -2.76 7.40
N LEU A 428 17.45 -2.45 7.93
CA LEU A 428 18.71 -2.49 7.16
C LEU A 428 19.02 -3.89 6.65
N VAL A 429 18.88 -4.92 7.49
CA VAL A 429 19.06 -6.33 7.09
C VAL A 429 18.04 -6.71 6.01
N GLY A 430 16.78 -6.33 6.17
CA GLY A 430 15.73 -6.57 5.17
C GLY A 430 16.04 -5.94 3.81
N MET A 431 16.49 -4.68 3.78
CA MET A 431 16.95 -4.03 2.55
C MET A 431 18.16 -4.74 1.93
N GLY A 432 19.10 -5.19 2.77
CA GLY A 432 20.27 -5.95 2.34
C GLY A 432 19.88 -7.25 1.65
N LEU A 433 18.94 -8.01 2.22
CA LEU A 433 18.43 -9.26 1.64
C LEU A 433 17.67 -9.06 0.32
N GLU A 434 17.09 -7.88 0.09
CA GLU A 434 16.40 -7.54 -1.15
C GLU A 434 17.30 -6.92 -2.22
N SER A 435 18.51 -6.49 -1.84
CA SER A 435 19.46 -5.86 -2.76
C SER A 435 20.10 -6.87 -3.70
N LYS A 436 19.98 -6.65 -5.02
CA LYS A 436 20.64 -7.47 -6.05
C LYS A 436 22.15 -7.50 -5.90
N THR A 437 22.74 -6.36 -5.49
CA THR A 437 24.19 -6.24 -5.29
C THR A 437 24.65 -7.11 -4.13
N VAL A 438 23.96 -7.03 -2.99
CA VAL A 438 24.28 -7.83 -1.81
C VAL A 438 24.05 -9.31 -2.09
N ARG A 439 22.93 -9.70 -2.74
CA ARG A 439 22.70 -11.09 -3.17
C ARG A 439 23.81 -11.60 -4.08
N ARG A 440 24.31 -10.79 -5.02
CA ARG A 440 25.43 -11.15 -5.90
C ARG A 440 26.73 -11.34 -5.12
N TRP A 441 26.99 -10.51 -4.12
CA TRP A 441 28.15 -10.68 -3.23
C TRP A 441 28.04 -11.96 -2.41
N LEU A 442 26.87 -12.27 -1.85
CA LEU A 442 26.62 -13.50 -1.11
C LEU A 442 26.72 -14.76 -1.99
N ALA A 443 26.30 -14.67 -3.27
CA ALA A 443 26.42 -15.74 -4.25
C ALA A 443 27.83 -15.87 -4.85
N ALA A 444 28.75 -14.93 -4.60
CA ALA A 444 30.07 -14.93 -5.22
C ALA A 444 30.88 -16.18 -4.87
N GLY A 445 30.71 -16.73 -3.65
CA GLY A 445 31.39 -17.95 -3.22
C GLY A 445 30.99 -19.19 -4.04
N SER A 446 29.69 -19.41 -4.27
CA SER A 446 29.21 -20.53 -5.07
C SER A 446 29.57 -20.36 -6.55
N LEU A 447 29.45 -19.14 -7.09
CA LEU A 447 29.85 -18.83 -8.45
C LEU A 447 31.36 -19.03 -8.67
N ALA A 448 32.21 -18.68 -7.69
CA ALA A 448 33.65 -18.90 -7.76
C ALA A 448 33.99 -20.40 -7.79
N SER A 449 33.32 -21.23 -6.99
CA SER A 449 33.50 -22.69 -7.03
C SER A 449 33.06 -23.30 -8.37
N GLN A 450 31.94 -22.85 -8.93
CA GLN A 450 31.48 -23.30 -10.24
C GLN A 450 32.43 -22.87 -11.36
N TYR A 451 32.94 -21.64 -11.29
CA TYR A 451 33.92 -21.15 -12.25
C TYR A 451 35.21 -21.98 -12.24
N GLN A 452 35.73 -22.33 -11.06
CA GLN A 452 36.90 -23.20 -10.95
C GLN A 452 36.63 -24.62 -11.47
N TYR A 453 35.45 -25.19 -11.19
CA TYR A 453 35.04 -26.49 -11.71
C TYR A 453 34.95 -26.50 -13.25
N ASN A 454 34.29 -25.50 -13.84
CA ASN A 454 34.11 -25.39 -15.29
C ASN A 454 35.41 -25.01 -16.03
N LYS A 455 36.31 -24.25 -15.41
CA LYS A 455 37.62 -23.92 -16.00
C LYS A 455 38.47 -25.16 -16.32
N ASN A 456 38.34 -26.23 -15.53
CA ASN A 456 39.05 -27.48 -15.74
C ASN A 456 38.44 -28.35 -16.85
N ARG A 457 37.29 -27.96 -17.41
CA ARG A 457 36.59 -28.67 -18.48
C ARG A 457 36.55 -27.76 -19.71
N SER A 458 37.40 -28.05 -20.70
CA SER A 458 37.59 -27.28 -21.93
C SER A 458 36.42 -27.35 -22.93
N THR A 459 35.18 -27.40 -22.44
CA THR A 459 33.97 -27.45 -23.28
C THR A 459 33.23 -26.12 -23.20
N ARG A 460 33.23 -25.43 -24.34
CA ARG A 460 32.74 -24.09 -24.58
C ARG A 460 31.21 -24.05 -24.49
N GLY A 461 30.69 -23.60 -23.35
CA GLY A 461 29.31 -23.18 -23.15
C GLY A 461 29.25 -22.25 -21.94
N GLN A 462 28.80 -21.01 -22.13
CA GLN A 462 28.42 -20.17 -20.99
C GLN A 462 27.16 -20.76 -20.38
N ASP A 463 27.30 -21.77 -19.52
CA ASP A 463 26.18 -22.31 -18.77
C ASP A 463 25.67 -21.22 -17.83
N SER A 464 24.62 -20.52 -18.26
CA SER A 464 23.92 -19.57 -17.41
C SER A 464 23.28 -20.35 -16.26
N VAL A 465 23.78 -20.15 -15.05
CA VAL A 465 23.23 -20.81 -13.86
C VAL A 465 21.82 -20.25 -13.64
N ALA A 466 20.81 -21.09 -13.81
CA ALA A 466 19.43 -20.72 -13.57
C ALA A 466 19.24 -20.31 -12.10
N GLU A 467 18.62 -19.14 -11.89
CA GLU A 467 18.24 -18.71 -10.54
C GLU A 467 17.19 -19.67 -9.96
N PRO A 468 17.22 -19.93 -8.65
CA PRO A 468 16.20 -20.76 -8.02
C PRO A 468 14.81 -20.11 -8.19
N PRO A 469 13.75 -20.93 -8.38
CA PRO A 469 12.40 -20.42 -8.64
C PRO A 469 11.85 -19.55 -7.51
N THR A 470 12.40 -19.66 -6.29
CA THR A 470 12.07 -18.82 -5.15
C THR A 470 12.52 -17.37 -5.30
N TYR A 471 13.41 -17.04 -6.26
CA TYR A 471 13.83 -15.65 -6.51
C TYR A 471 12.83 -14.85 -7.34
N ILE A 472 11.78 -15.50 -7.85
CA ILE A 472 10.69 -14.86 -8.59
C ILE A 472 9.88 -13.90 -7.69
N ALA A 473 9.81 -14.19 -6.39
CA ALA A 473 9.11 -13.36 -5.41
C ALA A 473 10.03 -13.08 -4.20
N SER A 474 9.73 -12.01 -3.47
CA SER A 474 10.42 -11.70 -2.22
C SER A 474 9.67 -12.33 -1.04
N PHE A 475 10.43 -12.95 -0.13
CA PHE A 475 9.95 -13.61 1.09
C PHE A 475 10.68 -13.09 2.33
N ASN A 476 10.94 -11.78 2.37
CA ASN A 476 11.69 -11.17 3.45
C ASN A 476 10.80 -11.03 4.71
N PRO A 477 11.11 -11.76 5.82
CA PRO A 477 10.25 -11.78 6.99
C PRO A 477 10.51 -10.63 7.98
N PHE A 478 11.58 -9.86 7.79
CA PHE A 478 12.02 -8.85 8.77
C PHE A 478 10.96 -7.78 9.07
N PRO A 479 10.25 -7.21 8.07
CA PRO A 479 9.18 -6.25 8.36
C PRO A 479 8.06 -6.84 9.24
N ALA A 480 7.63 -8.06 8.94
CA ALA A 480 6.59 -8.75 9.71
C ALA A 480 7.05 -9.06 11.14
N ILE A 481 8.28 -9.58 11.31
CA ILE A 481 8.84 -9.91 12.62
C ILE A 481 9.05 -8.66 13.48
N CYS A 482 9.47 -7.53 12.90
CA CYS A 482 9.61 -6.27 13.63
C CYS A 482 8.27 -5.86 14.26
N ILE A 483 7.21 -5.83 13.46
CA ILE A 483 5.87 -5.45 13.92
C ILE A 483 5.33 -6.46 14.95
N GLY A 484 5.49 -7.76 14.70
CA GLY A 484 5.05 -8.81 15.61
C GLY A 484 5.77 -8.78 16.96
N THR A 485 7.09 -8.61 16.95
CA THR A 485 7.91 -8.52 18.17
C THR A 485 7.54 -7.30 18.98
N THR A 486 7.29 -6.16 18.33
CA THR A 486 6.75 -4.96 19.00
C THR A 486 5.38 -5.24 19.61
N GLY A 487 4.48 -5.93 18.89
CA GLY A 487 3.18 -6.31 19.41
C GLY A 487 3.29 -7.14 20.70
N ILE A 488 4.14 -8.16 20.70
CA ILE A 488 4.38 -9.03 21.87
C ILE A 488 4.99 -8.23 23.03
N ALA A 489 6.04 -7.45 22.76
CA ALA A 489 6.71 -6.66 23.79
C ALA A 489 5.77 -5.63 24.45
N MET A 490 4.88 -5.01 23.65
CA MET A 490 3.96 -3.99 24.13
C MET A 490 2.68 -4.56 24.74
N ALA A 491 2.31 -5.81 24.42
CA ALA A 491 1.25 -6.53 25.13
C ALA A 491 1.61 -6.77 26.61
N ALA A 492 2.91 -6.85 26.93
CA ALA A 492 3.44 -6.97 28.28
C ALA A 492 3.88 -5.62 28.90
N HIS A 493 3.62 -4.49 28.23
CA HIS A 493 4.04 -3.18 28.72
C HIS A 493 3.15 -2.70 29.87
N PHE A 494 3.78 -2.29 30.97
CA PHE A 494 3.10 -1.78 32.17
C PHE A 494 2.23 -0.54 31.88
N GLN A 495 1.03 -0.50 32.44
CA GLN A 495 0.14 0.67 32.41
C GLN A 495 -0.44 0.92 33.81
N PRO A 496 -0.80 2.16 34.17
CA PRO A 496 -1.26 2.49 35.51
C PRO A 496 -2.65 1.92 35.86
N TYR A 497 -3.50 1.68 34.85
CA TYR A 497 -4.86 1.16 35.04
C TYR A 497 -5.05 -0.20 34.37
N ALA A 498 -5.82 -1.10 34.99
CA ALA A 498 -6.11 -2.43 34.47
C ALA A 498 -6.71 -2.40 33.05
N PHE A 499 -7.65 -1.49 32.80
CA PHE A 499 -8.23 -1.27 31.48
C PHE A 499 -7.17 -0.88 30.43
N GLN A 500 -6.20 -0.04 30.81
CA GLN A 500 -5.10 0.36 29.92
C GLN A 500 -4.14 -0.81 29.63
N VAL A 501 -3.91 -1.71 30.59
CA VAL A 501 -3.15 -2.95 30.36
C VAL A 501 -3.89 -3.85 29.37
N GLN A 502 -5.20 -4.04 29.56
CA GLN A 502 -6.02 -4.90 28.70
C GLN A 502 -6.06 -4.39 27.25
N ILE A 503 -6.24 -3.09 27.03
CA ILE A 503 -6.24 -2.50 25.68
C ILE A 503 -4.85 -2.60 25.02
N HIS A 504 -3.75 -2.51 25.80
CA HIS A 504 -2.39 -2.71 25.29
C HIS A 504 -2.14 -4.16 24.87
N SER A 505 -2.59 -5.12 25.69
CA SER A 505 -2.57 -6.53 25.34
C SER A 505 -3.38 -6.80 24.07
N LEU A 506 -4.58 -6.21 23.93
CA LEU A 506 -5.44 -6.40 22.77
C LEU A 506 -4.75 -5.96 21.46
N TRP A 507 -4.26 -4.72 21.37
CA TRP A 507 -3.60 -4.29 20.13
C TRP A 507 -2.27 -5.00 19.90
N GLY A 508 -1.51 -5.30 20.96
CA GLY A 508 -0.25 -6.04 20.86
C GLY A 508 -0.45 -7.43 20.27
N ASN A 509 -1.47 -8.15 20.73
CA ASN A 509 -1.85 -9.47 20.22
C ASN A 509 -2.34 -9.41 18.76
N LEU A 510 -3.07 -8.36 18.37
CA LEU A 510 -3.47 -8.16 16.96
C LEU A 510 -2.25 -7.95 16.05
N LEU A 511 -1.23 -7.17 16.47
CA LEU A 511 0.00 -7.01 15.71
C LEU A 511 0.83 -8.30 15.64
N ALA A 512 0.85 -9.09 16.73
CA ALA A 512 1.47 -10.41 16.73
C ALA A 512 0.77 -11.36 15.74
N ALA A 513 -0.58 -11.36 15.73
CA ALA A 513 -1.38 -12.15 14.78
C ALA A 513 -1.12 -11.74 13.32
N PHE A 514 -0.94 -10.44 13.02
CA PHE A 514 -0.49 -9.98 11.71
C PHE A 514 0.83 -10.64 11.29
N ALA A 515 1.84 -10.62 12.17
CA ALA A 515 3.15 -11.19 11.85
C ALA A 515 3.07 -12.69 11.55
N VAL A 516 2.28 -13.44 12.35
CA VAL A 516 2.02 -14.86 12.11
C VAL A 516 1.36 -15.07 10.74
N MET A 517 0.29 -14.33 10.43
CA MET A 517 -0.41 -14.46 9.15
C MET A 517 0.48 -14.11 7.96
N ARG A 518 1.31 -13.07 8.09
CA ARG A 518 2.26 -12.68 7.04
C ARG A 518 3.36 -13.72 6.84
N CYS A 519 3.89 -14.31 7.90
CA CYS A 519 4.82 -15.44 7.81
C CYS A 519 4.18 -16.66 7.14
N LEU A 520 2.91 -16.95 7.41
CA LEU A 520 2.18 -18.01 6.72
C LEU A 520 1.99 -17.71 5.23
N THR A 521 1.73 -16.45 4.85
CA THR A 521 1.70 -16.03 3.44
C THR A 521 3.03 -16.34 2.75
N TYR A 522 4.16 -15.96 3.36
CA TYR A 522 5.48 -16.28 2.81
C TYR A 522 5.70 -17.80 2.72
N PHE A 523 5.33 -18.56 3.74
CA PHE A 523 5.50 -20.02 3.75
C PHE A 523 4.72 -20.70 2.62
N PHE A 524 3.44 -20.36 2.42
CA PHE A 524 2.63 -20.95 1.35
C PHE A 524 3.11 -20.53 -0.04
N LEU A 525 3.50 -19.28 -0.23
CA LEU A 525 4.04 -18.82 -1.51
C LEU A 525 5.46 -19.35 -1.77
N TRP A 526 6.21 -19.69 -0.73
CA TRP A 526 7.49 -20.39 -0.86
C TRP A 526 7.28 -21.83 -1.34
N LEU A 527 6.25 -22.53 -0.83
CA LEU A 527 5.85 -23.86 -1.32
C LEU A 527 5.30 -23.83 -2.76
N GLY A 528 4.57 -22.77 -3.12
CA GLY A 528 3.95 -22.59 -4.42
C GLY A 528 4.14 -21.18 -4.97
N PRO A 529 5.28 -20.86 -5.61
CA PRO A 529 5.57 -19.51 -6.08
C PRO A 529 4.60 -19.06 -7.17
N PRO A 530 4.32 -17.75 -7.27
CA PRO A 530 3.35 -17.21 -8.22
C PRO A 530 3.82 -17.42 -9.67
N ARG A 531 2.98 -18.08 -10.48
CA ARG A 531 3.27 -18.38 -11.89
C ARG A 531 2.62 -17.41 -12.89
N SER A 532 1.53 -16.76 -12.47
CA SER A 532 0.74 -15.87 -13.31
C SER A 532 1.05 -14.40 -13.03
N THR A 533 0.78 -13.55 -14.02
CA THR A 533 0.76 -12.08 -13.86
C THR A 533 -0.49 -11.58 -13.12
N LEU A 534 -1.50 -12.44 -12.96
CA LEU A 534 -2.71 -12.14 -12.18
C LEU A 534 -2.42 -12.22 -10.67
N PRO A 535 -3.11 -11.40 -9.84
CA PRO A 535 -3.01 -11.46 -8.38
C PRO A 535 -3.33 -12.87 -7.85
N SER A 536 -2.46 -13.41 -6.99
CA SER A 536 -2.62 -14.78 -6.45
C SER A 536 -3.59 -14.87 -5.27
N ARG A 537 -3.88 -13.75 -4.60
CA ARG A 537 -4.87 -13.62 -3.52
C ARG A 537 -4.72 -14.68 -2.39
N PRO A 538 -3.55 -14.77 -1.74
CA PRO A 538 -3.36 -15.70 -0.63
C PRO A 538 -4.31 -15.35 0.54
N PRO A 539 -5.09 -16.30 1.09
CA PRO A 539 -6.11 -16.00 2.10
C PRO A 539 -5.51 -15.46 3.42
N THR A 540 -4.30 -15.90 3.77
CA THR A 540 -3.57 -15.42 4.95
C THR A 540 -3.19 -13.94 4.84
N GLU A 541 -3.05 -13.40 3.63
CA GLU A 541 -2.77 -11.98 3.41
C GLU A 541 -3.99 -11.10 3.72
N ALA A 542 -5.20 -11.58 3.41
CA ALA A 542 -6.42 -10.86 3.78
C ALA A 542 -6.56 -10.73 5.30
N LEU A 543 -6.28 -11.82 6.04
CA LEU A 543 -6.27 -11.83 7.50
C LEU A 543 -5.13 -10.97 8.08
N SER A 544 -3.95 -11.02 7.47
CA SER A 544 -2.82 -10.15 7.80
C SER A 544 -3.21 -8.67 7.72
N GLY A 545 -3.80 -8.23 6.60
CA GLY A 545 -4.31 -6.86 6.44
C GLY A 545 -5.35 -6.47 7.49
N PHE A 546 -6.29 -7.38 7.81
CA PHE A 546 -7.30 -7.17 8.85
C PHE A 546 -6.68 -6.99 10.24
N PHE A 547 -5.81 -7.90 10.69
CA PHE A 547 -5.22 -7.85 12.02
C PHE A 547 -4.33 -6.62 12.20
N LEU A 548 -3.58 -6.24 11.17
CA LEU A 548 -2.74 -5.05 11.20
C LEU A 548 -3.57 -3.76 11.26
N ALA A 549 -4.63 -3.68 10.45
CA ALA A 549 -5.54 -2.53 10.48
C ALA A 549 -6.24 -2.45 11.84
N CYS A 550 -6.87 -3.53 12.30
CA CYS A 550 -7.57 -3.56 13.58
C CYS A 550 -6.63 -3.25 14.75
N GLY A 551 -5.41 -3.82 14.76
CA GLY A 551 -4.39 -3.54 15.77
C GLY A 551 -3.97 -2.07 15.77
N GLY A 552 -3.76 -1.48 14.59
CA GLY A 552 -3.48 -0.05 14.44
C GLY A 552 -4.60 0.85 14.97
N LEU A 553 -5.86 0.48 14.74
CA LEU A 553 -7.02 1.23 15.25
C LEU A 553 -7.13 1.15 16.77
N VAL A 554 -7.01 -0.05 17.36
CA VAL A 554 -7.03 -0.23 18.81
C VAL A 554 -5.86 0.50 19.47
N PHE A 555 -4.68 0.55 18.82
CA PHE A 555 -3.56 1.33 19.31
C PHE A 555 -3.87 2.85 19.31
N MET A 556 -4.60 3.37 18.33
CA MET A 556 -5.10 4.76 18.41
C MET A 556 -6.11 4.94 19.54
N PHE A 557 -6.94 3.92 19.83
CA PHE A 557 -7.88 3.95 20.96
C PHE A 557 -7.20 3.83 22.33
N SER A 558 -5.97 3.33 22.41
CA SER A 558 -5.25 3.20 23.69
C SER A 558 -4.57 4.49 24.17
N THR A 559 -4.96 5.65 23.63
CA THR A 559 -4.50 6.95 24.16
C THR A 559 -4.94 7.15 25.61
N SER A 560 -4.09 7.80 26.42
CA SER A 560 -4.39 8.09 27.82
C SER A 560 -5.71 8.84 27.98
N ASP A 561 -5.94 9.83 27.12
CA ASP A 561 -7.08 10.73 27.23
C ASP A 561 -8.40 10.01 26.88
N LEU A 562 -8.39 9.15 25.86
CA LEU A 562 -9.56 8.35 25.52
C LEU A 562 -9.86 7.31 26.58
N THR A 563 -8.85 6.58 27.06
CA THR A 563 -9.04 5.55 28.08
C THR A 563 -9.52 6.15 29.41
N VAL A 564 -8.99 7.31 29.82
CA VAL A 564 -9.47 8.08 30.97
C VAL A 564 -10.92 8.54 30.77
N ALA A 565 -11.26 9.05 29.58
CA ALA A 565 -12.64 9.46 29.29
C ALA A 565 -13.63 8.29 29.37
N LEU A 566 -13.24 7.10 28.92
CA LEU A 566 -14.06 5.88 29.03
C LEU A 566 -14.24 5.44 30.47
N MET A 567 -13.16 5.42 31.27
CA MET A 567 -13.21 5.08 32.70
C MET A 567 -14.09 6.07 33.48
N ARG A 568 -13.98 7.38 33.22
CA ARG A 568 -14.85 8.41 33.83
C ARG A 568 -16.34 8.22 33.53
N GLN A 569 -16.67 7.63 32.39
CA GLN A 569 -18.05 7.35 31.99
C GLN A 569 -18.55 5.97 32.45
N GLY A 570 -17.71 5.17 33.12
CA GLY A 570 -18.01 3.77 33.46
C GLY A 570 -18.19 2.88 32.22
N ARG A 571 -17.46 3.17 31.13
CA ARG A 571 -17.50 2.46 29.84
C ARG A 571 -16.17 1.82 29.48
N ASP A 572 -15.42 1.40 30.48
CA ASP A 572 -14.11 0.74 30.40
C ASP A 572 -14.20 -0.76 30.11
N ASP A 573 -15.17 -1.16 29.28
CA ASP A 573 -15.32 -2.54 28.80
C ASP A 573 -14.44 -2.79 27.56
N ILE A 574 -13.48 -3.71 27.70
CA ILE A 574 -12.58 -4.11 26.63
C ILE A 574 -13.32 -4.76 25.44
N MET A 575 -14.42 -5.48 25.71
CA MET A 575 -15.22 -6.11 24.66
C MET A 575 -15.90 -5.05 23.79
N MET A 576 -16.41 -3.98 24.40
CA MET A 576 -16.99 -2.85 23.67
C MET A 576 -15.96 -2.23 22.70
N VAL A 577 -14.74 -1.97 23.18
CA VAL A 577 -13.67 -1.39 22.35
C VAL A 577 -13.26 -2.35 21.23
N ALA A 578 -13.13 -3.65 21.53
CA ALA A 578 -12.79 -4.67 20.55
C ALA A 578 -13.85 -4.78 19.44
N CYS A 579 -15.13 -4.89 19.80
CA CYS A 579 -16.24 -4.96 18.84
C CYS A 579 -16.32 -3.70 17.97
N LEU A 580 -16.15 -2.51 18.56
CA LEU A 580 -16.15 -1.25 17.82
C LEU A 580 -14.99 -1.19 16.82
N ALA A 581 -13.77 -1.55 17.24
CA ALA A 581 -12.60 -1.55 16.38
C ALA A 581 -12.74 -2.55 15.22
N VAL A 582 -13.25 -3.75 15.49
CA VAL A 582 -13.54 -4.76 14.46
C VAL A 582 -14.59 -4.25 13.48
N ALA A 583 -15.68 -3.65 13.95
CA ALA A 583 -16.74 -3.11 13.10
C ALA A 583 -16.22 -2.00 12.17
N ILE A 584 -15.45 -1.04 12.70
CA ILE A 584 -14.83 0.04 11.91
C ILE A 584 -13.83 -0.54 10.90
N THR A 585 -13.05 -1.54 11.30
CA THR A 585 -12.10 -2.22 10.41
C THR A 585 -12.83 -2.90 9.25
N CYS A 586 -13.87 -3.69 9.52
CA CYS A 586 -14.67 -4.34 8.49
C CYS A 586 -15.33 -3.34 7.53
N PHE A 587 -15.84 -2.23 8.06
CA PHE A 587 -16.37 -1.13 7.25
C PHE A 587 -15.28 -0.54 6.33
N ALA A 588 -14.09 -0.26 6.88
CA ALA A 588 -12.97 0.28 6.11
C ALA A 588 -12.48 -0.70 5.02
N LEU A 589 -12.39 -2.01 5.31
CA LEU A 589 -12.05 -3.03 4.31
C LEU A 589 -13.09 -3.12 3.20
N THR A 590 -14.39 -3.01 3.55
CA THR A 590 -15.47 -2.95 2.56
C THR A 590 -15.33 -1.72 1.67
N TRP A 591 -14.98 -0.57 2.25
CA TRP A 591 -14.72 0.64 1.48
C TRP A 591 -13.51 0.50 0.54
N VAL A 592 -12.40 -0.05 1.03
CA VAL A 592 -11.21 -0.34 0.19
C VAL A 592 -11.57 -1.28 -0.95
N MET A 593 -12.37 -2.31 -0.70
CA MET A 593 -12.90 -3.19 -1.74
C MET A 593 -13.70 -2.43 -2.78
N ALA A 594 -14.63 -1.56 -2.37
CA ALA A 594 -15.40 -0.74 -3.28
C ALA A 594 -14.52 0.13 -4.19
N VAL A 595 -13.50 0.80 -3.62
CA VAL A 595 -12.58 1.67 -4.38
C VAL A 595 -11.73 0.86 -5.38
N VAL A 596 -11.13 -0.25 -4.95
CA VAL A 596 -10.30 -1.09 -5.83
C VAL A 596 -11.14 -1.75 -6.93
N SER A 597 -12.33 -2.25 -6.58
CA SER A 597 -13.28 -2.83 -7.54
C SER A 597 -13.80 -1.80 -8.52
N PHE A 598 -14.07 -0.56 -8.09
CA PHE A 598 -14.47 0.52 -9.00
C PHE A 598 -13.37 0.82 -10.02
N LYS A 599 -12.11 0.91 -9.60
CA LYS A 599 -10.97 1.05 -10.51
C LYS A 599 -10.86 -0.14 -11.48
N GLY A 600 -10.98 -1.36 -10.98
CA GLY A 600 -10.93 -2.58 -11.80
C GLY A 600 -12.05 -2.63 -12.83
N TRP A 601 -13.27 -2.24 -12.44
CA TRP A 601 -14.42 -2.14 -13.34
C TRP A 601 -14.21 -1.12 -14.45
N LEU A 602 -13.65 0.06 -14.14
CA LEU A 602 -13.31 1.05 -15.16
C LEU A 602 -12.28 0.50 -16.17
N LYS A 603 -11.19 -0.13 -15.69
CA LYS A 603 -10.18 -0.75 -16.58
C LYS A 603 -10.75 -1.89 -17.43
N SER A 604 -11.70 -2.67 -16.90
CA SER A 604 -12.31 -3.77 -17.65
C SER A 604 -13.11 -3.32 -18.88
N ARG A 605 -13.55 -2.05 -18.91
CA ARG A 605 -14.28 -1.46 -20.04
C ARG A 605 -13.38 -0.88 -21.12
N THR A 606 -12.10 -0.66 -20.82
CA THR A 606 -11.13 -0.11 -21.78
C THR A 606 -10.30 -1.19 -22.45
N ILE A 607 -10.19 -2.38 -21.85
CA ILE A 607 -9.38 -3.49 -22.36
C ILE A 607 -10.29 -4.53 -23.04
N PRO A 608 -9.90 -5.10 -24.20
CA PRO A 608 -10.64 -6.18 -24.84
C PRO A 608 -10.82 -7.38 -23.90
N HIS A 609 -11.95 -8.09 -24.00
CA HIS A 609 -12.18 -9.29 -23.20
C HIS A 609 -11.10 -10.35 -23.47
N VAL A 610 -10.27 -10.62 -22.47
CA VAL A 610 -9.30 -11.72 -22.50
C VAL A 610 -9.98 -13.00 -22.01
N LYS A 611 -9.92 -14.08 -22.79
CA LYS A 611 -10.35 -15.41 -22.33
C LYS A 611 -9.30 -15.97 -21.38
N PHE A 612 -9.71 -16.30 -20.15
CA PHE A 612 -8.84 -16.99 -19.20
C PHE A 612 -8.88 -18.49 -19.50
N HIS A 613 -7.72 -19.11 -19.64
CA HIS A 613 -7.60 -20.57 -19.66
C HIS A 613 -7.26 -21.07 -18.26
N SER A 614 -7.90 -22.16 -17.83
CA SER A 614 -7.53 -22.84 -16.57
C SER A 614 -6.07 -23.25 -16.65
N SER A 615 -5.28 -22.87 -15.66
CA SER A 615 -3.90 -23.35 -15.48
C SER A 615 -3.84 -24.71 -14.77
N ALA A 616 -5.00 -25.25 -14.39
CA ALA A 616 -5.19 -26.54 -13.73
C ALA A 616 -5.92 -27.50 -14.65
#